data_AF-A0A2T2VQ46-F1
#
_entry.id   AF-A0A2T2VQ46-F1
#
_cell.length_a   1.000
_cell.length_b   1.000
_cell.length_c   1.000
_cell.angle_alpha   90.00
_cell.angle_beta   90.00
_cell.angle_gamma   90.00
#
_symmetry.space_group_name_H-M   'P 1'
#
loop_
_entity.id
_entity.type
_entity.pdbx_description
1 polymer ?
#
loop_
_entity_poly.entity_id
_entity_poly.type
_entity_poly.pdbx_seq_one_letter_code
_entity_poly.pdbx_strand_id
1 'polypeptide(L)'
;MFCSCTSQKILLQNSTFIIETKGNIKKPALLFFSDINLKSNDSIIKELNKRYFVLTVIDTSMDVVLKQNSDNQLTRALNGISIYNQINNQLPLTGIAASGLECLHIINWGINVRPSEIHLYPLFNSSLNDYLRQQISFNQTAFKQYLNPINALDLYTLINSEIPSSGLINNYSYQYLKEFRNLTPSIHLKPYSGLLVINKLD
;
A
#
# COMPACT_ATOMS: atom_id res chain seq x y z
N MET A 1 4.97 -16.69 -34.07
CA MET A 1 4.32 -17.40 -32.95
C MET A 1 4.46 -16.53 -31.71
N PHE A 2 3.43 -15.74 -31.36
CA PHE A 2 3.42 -14.94 -30.13
C PHE A 2 2.65 -15.73 -29.07
N CYS A 3 3.34 -16.20 -28.03
CA CYS A 3 2.79 -17.13 -27.05
C CYS A 3 2.49 -16.43 -25.71
N SER A 4 1.26 -16.67 -25.26
CA SER A 4 0.68 -16.53 -23.92
C SER A 4 0.64 -15.14 -23.27
N CYS A 5 -0.50 -14.48 -23.43
CA CYS A 5 -1.07 -13.62 -22.39
C CYS A 5 -1.23 -14.46 -21.10
N THR A 6 -0.52 -14.11 -20.03
CA THR A 6 -0.81 -14.65 -18.69
C THR A 6 -2.20 -14.20 -18.28
N SER A 7 -3.15 -15.13 -18.16
CA SER A 7 -4.51 -14.85 -17.71
C SER A 7 -4.49 -14.43 -16.24
N GLN A 8 -5.09 -13.27 -15.97
CA GLN A 8 -5.39 -12.80 -14.63
C GLN A 8 -6.48 -13.71 -14.06
N LYS A 9 -6.21 -14.35 -12.92
CA LYS A 9 -7.15 -15.27 -12.28
C LYS A 9 -7.45 -14.78 -10.86
N ILE A 10 -8.73 -14.66 -10.54
CA ILE A 10 -9.20 -14.40 -9.17
C ILE A 10 -8.94 -15.68 -8.36
N LEU A 11 -8.09 -15.57 -7.35
CA LEU A 11 -7.74 -16.68 -6.45
C LEU A 11 -8.69 -16.73 -5.25
N LEU A 12 -9.04 -15.56 -4.71
CA LEU A 12 -9.89 -15.43 -3.55
C LEU A 12 -10.70 -14.14 -3.64
N GLN A 13 -11.96 -14.21 -3.23
CA GLN A 13 -12.85 -13.06 -3.17
C GLN A 13 -13.61 -13.08 -1.84
N ASN A 14 -13.61 -11.94 -1.17
CA ASN A 14 -14.49 -11.64 -0.04
C ASN A 14 -15.28 -10.35 -0.36
N SER A 15 -16.16 -9.92 0.53
CA SER A 15 -16.95 -8.70 0.40
C SER A 15 -16.12 -7.42 0.32
N THR A 16 -14.89 -7.42 0.86
CA THR A 16 -14.04 -6.23 0.98
C THR A 16 -12.76 -6.27 0.14
N PHE A 17 -12.37 -7.43 -0.40
CA PHE A 17 -11.18 -7.53 -1.25
C PHE A 17 -11.26 -8.69 -2.24
N ILE A 18 -10.51 -8.55 -3.33
CA ILE A 18 -10.18 -9.62 -4.27
C ILE A 18 -8.67 -9.83 -4.30
N ILE A 19 -8.27 -11.08 -4.50
CA ILE A 19 -6.88 -11.46 -4.77
C ILE A 19 -6.78 -11.86 -6.23
N GLU A 20 -6.04 -11.08 -6.99
CA GLU A 20 -5.72 -11.37 -8.37
C GLU A 20 -4.31 -11.93 -8.48
N THR A 21 -4.15 -12.91 -9.36
CA THR A 21 -2.86 -13.55 -9.58
C THR A 21 -2.32 -13.21 -10.95
N LYS A 22 -1.01 -12.98 -11.01
CA LYS A 22 -0.29 -12.77 -12.26
C LYS A 22 1.07 -13.46 -12.18
N GLY A 23 1.46 -14.11 -13.27
CA GLY A 23 2.76 -14.77 -13.39
C GLY A 23 2.73 -16.28 -13.18
N ASN A 24 3.90 -16.86 -12.93
CA ASN A 24 4.12 -18.29 -12.88
C ASN A 24 4.06 -18.80 -11.44
N ILE A 25 3.06 -19.63 -11.12
CA ILE A 25 2.82 -20.22 -9.78
C ILE A 25 4.00 -21.06 -9.23
N LYS A 26 4.96 -21.48 -10.08
CA LYS A 26 6.17 -22.18 -9.63
C LYS A 26 7.17 -21.27 -8.91
N LYS A 27 7.04 -19.94 -9.02
CA LYS A 27 7.89 -18.97 -8.33
C LYS A 27 7.43 -18.78 -6.88
N PRO A 28 8.31 -18.34 -5.96
CA PRO A 28 7.91 -18.02 -4.59
C PRO A 28 6.80 -16.98 -4.57
N ALA A 29 5.78 -17.20 -3.73
CA ALA A 29 4.60 -16.35 -3.67
C ALA A 29 4.88 -15.06 -2.88
N LEU A 30 4.42 -13.94 -3.41
CA LEU A 30 4.55 -12.61 -2.82
C LEU A 30 3.19 -11.92 -2.82
N LEU A 31 2.72 -11.49 -1.64
CA LEU A 31 1.47 -10.78 -1.50
C LEU A 31 1.70 -9.27 -1.68
N PHE A 32 1.05 -8.67 -2.68
CA PHE A 32 1.24 -7.28 -3.06
C PHE A 32 0.01 -6.43 -2.74
N PHE A 33 0.14 -5.53 -1.78
CA PHE A 33 -0.88 -4.53 -1.44
C PHE A 33 -0.71 -3.32 -2.36
N SER A 34 -1.52 -3.30 -3.42
CA SER A 34 -1.43 -2.30 -4.48
C SER A 34 -2.31 -1.09 -4.17
N ASP A 35 -1.73 0.10 -4.14
CA ASP A 35 -2.53 1.33 -4.14
C ASP A 35 -3.12 1.57 -5.52
N ILE A 36 -4.42 1.29 -5.69
CA ILE A 36 -5.04 1.25 -7.02
C ILE A 36 -4.95 2.55 -7.83
N ASN A 37 -4.66 3.68 -7.19
CA ASN A 37 -4.60 4.99 -7.83
C ASN A 37 -3.20 5.33 -8.37
N LEU A 38 -2.24 4.43 -8.18
CA LEU A 38 -0.85 4.59 -8.56
C LEU A 38 -0.56 4.17 -10.00
N LYS A 39 -0.01 5.11 -10.78
CA LYS A 39 0.33 4.91 -12.20
C LYS A 39 1.38 3.82 -12.43
N SER A 40 2.27 3.61 -11.46
CA SER A 40 3.43 2.71 -11.59
C SER A 40 3.15 1.25 -11.20
N ASN A 41 1.93 0.90 -10.75
CA ASN A 41 1.62 -0.46 -10.31
C ASN A 41 1.94 -1.53 -11.36
N ASP A 42 1.59 -1.32 -12.62
CA ASP A 42 1.89 -2.27 -13.68
C ASP A 42 3.39 -2.53 -13.86
N SER A 43 4.20 -1.47 -13.75
CA SER A 43 5.66 -1.56 -13.83
C SER A 43 6.24 -2.27 -12.61
N ILE A 44 5.72 -1.98 -11.41
CA ILE A 44 6.11 -2.67 -10.17
C ILE A 44 5.79 -4.16 -10.25
N ILE A 45 4.57 -4.50 -10.68
CA ILE A 45 4.12 -5.89 -10.82
C ILE A 45 4.98 -6.63 -11.86
N LYS A 46 5.36 -5.99 -12.97
CA LYS A 46 6.26 -6.57 -13.97
C LYS A 46 7.64 -6.87 -13.37
N GLU A 47 8.19 -5.96 -12.56
CA GLU A 47 9.48 -6.16 -11.91
C GLU A 47 9.44 -7.30 -10.89
N LEU A 48 8.45 -7.30 -10.00
CA LEU A 48 8.25 -8.35 -9.01
C LEU A 48 8.05 -9.73 -9.67
N ASN A 49 7.30 -9.78 -10.78
CA ASN A 49 7.06 -11.02 -11.53
C ASN A 49 8.32 -11.65 -12.15
N LYS A 50 9.45 -10.92 -12.23
CA LYS A 50 10.73 -11.54 -12.61
C LYS A 50 11.15 -12.61 -11.61
N ARG A 51 10.90 -12.40 -10.32
CA ARG A 51 11.34 -13.29 -9.23
C ARG A 51 10.20 -14.02 -8.51
N TYR A 52 9.01 -13.43 -8.45
CA TYR A 52 7.91 -13.92 -7.63
C TYR A 52 6.68 -14.31 -8.46
N PHE A 53 5.81 -15.11 -7.86
CA PHE A 53 4.41 -15.23 -8.24
C PHE A 53 3.63 -14.18 -7.45
N VAL A 54 3.13 -13.15 -8.13
CA VAL A 54 2.55 -11.98 -7.47
C VAL A 54 1.06 -12.17 -7.25
N LEU A 55 0.63 -12.05 -5.99
CA LEU A 55 -0.77 -12.03 -5.56
C LEU A 55 -1.15 -10.60 -5.21
N THR A 56 -1.87 -9.92 -6.08
CA THR A 56 -2.29 -8.53 -5.87
C THR A 56 -3.56 -8.49 -5.04
N VAL A 57 -3.51 -7.78 -3.91
CA VAL A 57 -4.68 -7.42 -3.10
C VAL A 57 -5.32 -6.18 -3.71
N ILE A 58 -6.60 -6.29 -4.06
CA ILE A 58 -7.41 -5.17 -4.52
C ILE A 58 -8.57 -5.00 -3.55
N ASP A 59 -8.64 -3.82 -2.95
CA ASP A 59 -9.79 -3.40 -2.15
C ASP A 59 -11.01 -3.19 -3.07
N THR A 60 -12.08 -3.95 -2.83
CA THR A 60 -13.33 -3.87 -3.59
C THR A 60 -14.42 -3.13 -2.87
N SER A 61 -14.15 -2.53 -1.71
CA SER A 61 -15.16 -1.79 -0.99
C SER A 61 -15.51 -0.49 -1.73
N MET A 62 -16.76 -0.42 -2.18
CA MET A 62 -17.33 0.71 -2.92
C MET A 62 -18.09 1.69 -2.01
N ASP A 63 -18.36 1.30 -0.76
CA ASP A 63 -19.08 2.13 0.19
C ASP A 63 -18.16 3.19 0.80
N VAL A 64 -18.29 4.42 0.27
CA VAL A 64 -17.54 5.60 0.71
C VAL A 64 -17.83 5.95 2.17
N VAL A 65 -19.07 5.78 2.63
CA VAL A 65 -19.47 6.10 4.01
C VAL A 65 -18.82 5.11 4.96
N LEU A 66 -18.88 3.82 4.63
CA LEU A 66 -18.22 2.79 5.43
C LEU A 66 -16.71 3.05 5.47
N LYS A 67 -16.06 3.33 4.33
CA LYS A 67 -14.63 3.68 4.30
C LYS A 67 -14.30 4.84 5.21
N GLN A 68 -15.01 5.96 5.11
CA GLN A 68 -14.72 7.13 5.94
C GLN A 68 -14.82 6.85 7.45
N ASN A 69 -15.74 5.95 7.85
CA ASN A 69 -15.99 5.64 9.26
C ASN A 69 -15.12 4.50 9.81
N SER A 70 -14.72 3.53 8.98
CA SER A 70 -13.97 2.35 9.41
C SER A 70 -12.47 2.42 9.10
N ASP A 71 -12.05 3.33 8.20
CA ASP A 71 -10.67 3.45 7.75
C ASP A 71 -9.80 4.16 8.80
N ASN A 72 -9.15 3.35 9.63
CA ASN A 72 -8.18 3.75 10.64
C ASN A 72 -7.02 2.74 10.70
N GLN A 73 -5.95 3.14 11.38
CA GLN A 73 -4.70 2.40 11.53
C GLN A 73 -4.90 0.98 12.06
N LEU A 74 -5.74 0.81 13.09
CA LEU A 74 -5.98 -0.47 13.74
C LEU A 74 -6.78 -1.40 12.82
N THR A 75 -7.90 -0.93 12.28
CA THR A 75 -8.75 -1.73 11.37
C THR A 75 -7.94 -2.19 10.17
N ARG A 76 -7.18 -1.29 9.54
CA ARG A 76 -6.32 -1.66 8.43
C ARG A 76 -5.30 -2.71 8.88
N ALA A 77 -4.59 -2.51 10.00
CA ALA A 77 -3.62 -3.49 10.51
C ALA A 77 -4.21 -4.89 10.68
N LEU A 78 -5.37 -4.98 11.34
CA LEU A 78 -6.07 -6.26 11.55
C LEU A 78 -6.48 -6.90 10.22
N ASN A 79 -6.99 -6.12 9.27
CA ASN A 79 -7.34 -6.60 7.95
C ASN A 79 -6.12 -7.11 7.18
N GLY A 80 -5.01 -6.38 7.18
CA GLY A 80 -3.77 -6.79 6.54
C GLY A 80 -3.22 -8.11 7.10
N ILE A 81 -3.15 -8.24 8.43
CA ILE A 81 -2.75 -9.48 9.11
C ILE A 81 -3.68 -10.63 8.74
N SER A 82 -5.00 -10.39 8.75
CA SER A 82 -6.02 -11.39 8.42
C SER A 82 -5.86 -11.89 6.98
N ILE A 83 -5.75 -10.97 6.01
CA ILE A 83 -5.54 -11.30 4.59
C ILE A 83 -4.25 -12.10 4.42
N TYR A 84 -3.14 -11.66 5.03
CA TYR A 84 -1.87 -12.38 4.95
C TYR A 84 -2.00 -13.82 5.47
N ASN A 85 -2.55 -14.00 6.67
CA ASN A 85 -2.69 -15.31 7.28
C ASN A 85 -3.60 -16.23 6.46
N GLN A 86 -4.71 -15.70 5.96
CA GLN A 86 -5.64 -16.47 5.13
C GLN A 86 -4.96 -17.00 3.86
N ILE A 87 -4.18 -16.17 3.18
CA ILE A 87 -3.47 -16.57 1.97
C ILE A 87 -2.28 -17.48 2.30
N ASN A 88 -1.49 -17.17 3.33
CA ASN A 88 -0.33 -17.96 3.73
C ASN A 88 -0.70 -19.40 4.12
N ASN A 89 -1.89 -19.62 4.68
CA ASN A 89 -2.42 -20.94 5.00
C ASN A 89 -2.74 -21.79 3.75
N GLN A 90 -2.99 -21.16 2.61
CA GLN A 90 -3.31 -21.84 1.34
C GLN A 90 -2.10 -21.94 0.42
N LEU A 91 -1.27 -20.90 0.41
CA LEU A 91 -0.08 -20.76 -0.41
C LEU A 91 1.00 -20.05 0.42
N PRO A 92 2.04 -20.75 0.89
CA PRO A 92 3.09 -20.15 1.71
C PRO A 92 3.71 -18.92 1.04
N LEU A 93 3.61 -17.79 1.72
CA LEU A 93 4.11 -16.50 1.27
C LEU A 93 5.57 -16.33 1.69
N THR A 94 6.42 -15.95 0.74
CA THR A 94 7.82 -15.59 1.02
C THR A 94 7.93 -14.15 1.49
N GLY A 95 7.04 -13.28 1.02
CA GLY A 95 7.13 -11.85 1.32
C GLY A 95 5.84 -11.07 1.13
N ILE A 96 5.93 -9.80 1.54
CA ILE A 96 4.93 -8.77 1.34
C ILE A 96 5.54 -7.68 0.46
N ALA A 97 4.74 -7.14 -0.46
CA ALA A 97 5.06 -5.90 -1.15
C ALA A 97 3.94 -4.89 -0.99
N ALA A 98 4.27 -3.61 -1.05
CA ALA A 98 3.27 -2.54 -1.11
C ALA A 98 3.74 -1.33 -1.92
N SER A 99 2.78 -0.61 -2.50
CA SER A 99 3.04 0.58 -3.30
C SER A 99 2.28 1.80 -2.80
N GLY A 100 2.79 3.00 -3.08
CA GLY A 100 2.08 4.24 -2.76
C GLY A 100 1.86 4.41 -1.26
N LEU A 101 0.62 4.76 -0.87
CA LEU A 101 0.22 4.96 0.52
C LEU A 101 -0.06 3.64 1.26
N GLU A 102 -0.23 2.51 0.56
CA GLU A 102 -0.26 1.18 1.21
C GLU A 102 1.07 0.85 1.90
N CYS A 103 2.18 1.50 1.53
CA CYS A 103 3.43 1.34 2.26
C CYS A 103 3.29 1.74 3.74
N LEU A 104 2.61 2.86 4.02
CA LEU A 104 2.33 3.32 5.38
C LEU A 104 1.55 2.26 6.16
N HIS A 105 0.59 1.63 5.47
CA HIS A 105 -0.20 0.58 6.02
C HIS A 105 0.66 -0.63 6.43
N ILE A 106 1.50 -1.16 5.52
CA ILE A 106 2.38 -2.30 5.80
C ILE A 106 3.38 -2.01 6.91
N ILE A 107 3.92 -0.79 6.97
CA ILE A 107 4.85 -0.38 8.03
C ILE A 107 4.26 -0.61 9.42
N ASN A 108 2.93 -0.48 9.57
CA ASN A 108 2.26 -0.61 10.86
C ASN A 108 2.05 -2.06 11.33
N TRP A 109 2.06 -3.06 10.44
CA TRP A 109 1.72 -4.44 10.85
C TRP A 109 2.57 -5.53 10.21
N GLY A 110 3.35 -5.25 9.16
CA GLY A 110 4.09 -6.27 8.41
C GLY A 110 5.04 -7.10 9.28
N ILE A 111 5.58 -6.51 10.36
CA ILE A 111 6.43 -7.21 11.33
C ILE A 111 5.68 -8.26 12.16
N ASN A 112 4.35 -8.13 12.31
CA ASN A 112 3.54 -9.04 13.11
C ASN A 112 3.30 -10.40 12.43
N VAL A 113 3.49 -10.47 11.11
CA VAL A 113 3.36 -11.73 10.34
C VAL A 113 4.70 -12.30 9.87
N ARG A 114 5.81 -11.62 10.18
CA ARG A 114 7.20 -12.07 10.01
C ARG A 114 7.50 -12.73 8.64
N PRO A 115 7.24 -12.06 7.51
CA PRO A 115 7.65 -12.58 6.20
C PRO A 115 9.19 -12.64 6.11
N SER A 116 9.74 -13.38 5.15
CA SER A 116 11.19 -13.37 4.90
C SER A 116 11.66 -12.09 4.21
N GLU A 117 10.78 -11.48 3.39
CA GLU A 117 11.08 -10.26 2.66
C GLU A 117 9.92 -9.25 2.69
N ILE A 118 10.23 -7.96 2.78
CA ILE A 118 9.31 -6.83 2.61
C ILE A 118 9.85 -5.90 1.53
N HIS A 119 9.05 -5.65 0.49
CA HIS A 119 9.38 -4.75 -0.62
C HIS A 119 8.44 -3.54 -0.62
N LEU A 120 8.96 -2.36 -0.28
CA LEU A 120 8.18 -1.13 -0.26
C LEU A 120 8.50 -0.24 -1.45
N TYR A 121 7.46 0.32 -2.06
CA TYR A 121 7.54 1.33 -3.10
C TYR A 121 6.86 2.63 -2.64
N PRO A 122 7.43 3.34 -1.65
CA PRO A 122 6.79 4.50 -1.05
C PRO A 122 6.91 5.74 -1.95
N LEU A 123 5.97 6.67 -1.79
CA LEU A 123 6.04 7.99 -2.43
C LEU A 123 7.11 8.90 -1.81
N PHE A 124 7.48 8.63 -0.55
CA PHE A 124 8.41 9.43 0.24
C PHE A 124 9.09 8.56 1.30
N ASN A 125 10.33 8.91 1.66
CA ASN A 125 11.12 8.16 2.64
C ASN A 125 11.09 8.77 4.05
N SER A 126 10.53 9.98 4.19
CA SER A 126 10.34 10.71 5.44
C SER A 126 8.96 10.41 6.06
N SER A 127 8.52 11.21 7.03
CA SER A 127 7.10 11.27 7.39
C SER A 127 6.28 11.95 6.29
N LEU A 128 4.96 11.74 6.30
CA LEU A 128 4.01 12.46 5.42
C LEU A 128 4.07 13.96 5.70
N ASN A 129 4.18 14.37 6.97
CA ASN A 129 4.30 15.79 7.33
C ASN A 129 5.56 16.43 6.73
N ASP A 130 6.71 15.76 6.80
CA ASP A 130 7.95 16.28 6.21
C ASP A 130 7.85 16.34 4.68
N TYR A 131 7.25 15.32 4.07
CA TYR A 131 6.98 15.31 2.64
C TYR A 131 6.12 16.51 2.22
N LEU A 132 5.01 16.77 2.93
CA LEU A 132 4.12 17.88 2.60
C LEU A 132 4.79 19.24 2.80
N ARG A 133 5.54 19.43 3.90
CA ARG A 133 6.32 20.66 4.12
C ARG A 133 7.32 20.90 3.00
N GLN A 134 7.99 19.85 2.54
CA GLN A 134 8.90 19.93 1.40
C GLN A 134 8.15 20.34 0.13
N GLN A 135 7.01 19.72 -0.18
CA GLN A 135 6.21 20.10 -1.36
C GLN A 135 5.72 21.56 -1.29
N ILE A 136 5.29 22.02 -0.11
CA ILE A 136 4.93 23.43 0.13
C ILE A 136 6.11 24.35 -0.14
N SER A 137 7.31 24.02 0.37
CA SER A 137 8.51 24.84 0.17
C SER A 137 8.90 24.95 -1.31
N PHE A 138 8.60 23.93 -2.11
CA PHE A 138 8.86 23.91 -3.55
C PHE A 138 7.70 24.43 -4.39
N ASN A 139 6.59 24.85 -3.76
CA ASN A 139 5.34 25.20 -4.43
C ASN A 139 4.85 24.09 -5.38
N GLN A 140 4.87 22.85 -4.90
CA GLN A 140 4.51 21.65 -5.65
C GLN A 140 3.27 20.97 -5.06
N THR A 141 2.53 20.25 -5.92
CA THR A 141 1.44 19.37 -5.48
C THR A 141 1.97 18.12 -4.80
N ALA A 142 1.18 17.62 -3.84
CA ALA A 142 1.36 16.31 -3.22
C ALA A 142 0.90 15.19 -4.16
N PHE A 143 1.55 14.04 -4.04
CA PHE A 143 1.23 12.77 -4.71
C PHE A 143 1.16 12.86 -6.25
N LYS A 144 2.18 13.45 -6.87
CA LYS A 144 2.31 13.57 -8.33
C LYS A 144 2.24 12.23 -9.08
N GLN A 145 2.60 11.14 -8.39
CA GLN A 145 2.56 9.77 -8.91
C GLN A 145 1.13 9.23 -9.09
N TYR A 146 0.12 9.88 -8.49
CA TYR A 146 -1.29 9.57 -8.70
C TYR A 146 -1.88 10.30 -9.91
N LEU A 147 -3.06 9.85 -10.33
CA LEU A 147 -3.82 10.48 -11.41
C LEU A 147 -4.29 11.90 -11.05
N ASN A 148 -4.65 12.12 -9.78
CA ASN A 148 -5.17 13.39 -9.27
C ASN A 148 -4.26 13.92 -8.13
N PRO A 149 -3.19 14.66 -8.46
CA PRO A 149 -2.35 15.32 -7.46
C PRO A 149 -3.14 16.38 -6.68
N ILE A 150 -2.78 16.59 -5.42
CA ILE A 150 -3.51 17.48 -4.51
C ILE A 150 -2.62 18.62 -4.03
N ASN A 151 -3.22 19.77 -3.74
CA ASN A 151 -2.48 20.89 -3.17
C ASN A 151 -1.86 20.48 -1.81
N ALA A 152 -0.54 20.65 -1.69
CA ALA A 152 0.18 20.21 -0.49
C ALA A 152 -0.18 21.02 0.76
N LEU A 153 -0.45 22.33 0.62
CA LEU A 153 -0.83 23.20 1.73
C LEU A 153 -2.23 22.84 2.25
N ASP A 154 -3.18 22.61 1.34
CA ASP A 154 -4.55 22.22 1.70
C ASP A 154 -4.53 20.88 2.45
N LEU A 155 -3.82 19.88 1.90
CA LEU A 155 -3.69 18.57 2.54
C LEU A 155 -2.99 18.66 3.91
N TYR A 156 -1.91 19.43 4.01
CA TYR A 156 -1.21 19.64 5.28
C TYR A 156 -2.13 20.26 6.34
N THR A 157 -2.93 21.24 5.94
CA THR A 157 -3.89 21.93 6.82
C THR A 157 -4.98 20.97 7.27
N LEU A 158 -5.54 20.16 6.37
CA LEU A 158 -6.58 19.18 6.67
C LEU A 158 -6.10 18.11 7.67
N ILE A 159 -4.96 17.47 7.42
CA ILE A 159 -4.50 16.36 8.28
C ILE A 159 -3.95 16.83 9.64
N ASN A 160 -3.55 18.11 9.76
CA ASN A 160 -3.08 18.67 11.01
C ASN A 160 -4.15 19.51 11.75
N SER A 161 -5.34 19.68 11.16
CA SER A 161 -6.48 20.33 11.82
C SER A 161 -6.88 19.57 13.09
N GLU A 162 -7.21 20.31 14.16
CA GLU A 162 -7.79 19.74 15.38
C GLU A 162 -9.18 19.17 15.12
N ILE A 163 -9.93 19.80 14.23
CA ILE A 163 -11.27 19.37 13.83
C ILE A 163 -11.14 18.15 12.90
N PRO A 164 -11.78 17.01 13.23
CA PRO A 164 -11.81 15.86 12.34
C PRO A 164 -12.34 16.26 10.96
N SER A 165 -11.52 16.04 9.94
CA SER A 165 -11.89 16.32 8.55
C SER A 165 -12.48 15.06 7.94
N SER A 166 -13.70 15.15 7.42
CA SER A 166 -14.31 14.09 6.63
C SER A 166 -13.89 14.24 5.16
N GLY A 167 -13.88 13.12 4.44
CA GLY A 167 -13.47 13.09 3.04
C GLY A 167 -12.45 11.99 2.77
N LEU A 168 -12.27 11.74 1.47
CA LEU A 168 -11.29 10.82 0.95
C LEU A 168 -10.30 11.55 0.06
N ILE A 169 -9.07 11.08 0.09
CA ILE A 169 -8.03 11.38 -0.87
C ILE A 169 -7.65 10.08 -1.54
N ASN A 170 -8.03 9.97 -2.81
CA ASN A 170 -8.08 8.69 -3.51
C ASN A 170 -8.98 7.69 -2.74
N ASN A 171 -8.39 6.64 -2.16
CA ASN A 171 -9.10 5.63 -1.36
C ASN A 171 -8.82 5.72 0.15
N TYR A 172 -8.22 6.82 0.61
CA TYR A 172 -7.78 6.97 1.99
C TYR A 172 -8.56 8.06 2.69
N SER A 173 -9.07 7.79 3.89
CA SER A 173 -9.70 8.83 4.69
C SER A 173 -8.67 9.86 5.18
N TYR A 174 -9.07 11.12 5.36
CA TYR A 174 -8.20 12.11 5.98
C TYR A 174 -7.81 11.71 7.41
N GLN A 175 -8.71 11.03 8.12
CA GLN A 175 -8.46 10.48 9.45
C GLN A 175 -7.35 9.43 9.42
N TYR A 176 -7.39 8.51 8.45
CA TYR A 176 -6.33 7.54 8.23
C TYR A 176 -5.00 8.26 7.95
N LEU A 177 -4.94 9.21 7.01
CA LEU A 177 -3.68 9.93 6.76
C LEU A 177 -3.17 10.71 7.97
N LYS A 178 -4.08 11.28 8.77
CA LYS A 178 -3.74 11.97 10.02
C LYS A 178 -3.06 11.01 10.99
N GLU A 179 -3.54 9.78 11.17
CA GLU A 179 -2.94 8.79 12.07
C GLU A 179 -1.50 8.42 11.67
N PHE A 180 -1.22 8.36 10.37
CA PHE A 180 0.10 7.98 9.85
C PHE A 180 1.03 9.17 9.59
N ARG A 181 0.60 10.41 9.87
CA ARG A 181 1.28 11.63 9.39
C ARG A 181 2.74 11.78 9.83
N ASN A 182 3.09 11.19 10.97
CA ASN A 182 4.42 11.24 11.56
C ASN A 182 5.20 9.91 11.43
N LEU A 183 4.62 8.89 10.79
CA LEU A 183 5.30 7.61 10.64
C LEU A 183 6.44 7.74 9.63
N THR A 184 7.64 7.37 10.06
CA THR A 184 8.81 7.25 9.19
C THR A 184 9.04 5.78 8.86
N PRO A 185 8.96 5.37 7.58
CA PRO A 185 9.15 3.99 7.14
C PRO A 185 10.40 3.32 7.67
N SER A 186 11.54 4.02 7.58
CA SER A 186 12.86 3.51 7.96
C SER A 186 13.07 3.37 9.47
N ILE A 187 12.20 3.95 10.31
CA ILE A 187 12.28 3.85 11.77
C ILE A 187 11.38 2.72 12.25
N HIS A 188 10.14 2.68 11.77
CA HIS A 188 9.11 1.76 12.29
C HIS A 188 9.30 0.31 11.83
N LEU A 189 10.04 0.09 10.74
CA LEU A 189 10.42 -1.27 10.30
C LEU A 189 11.79 -1.74 10.80
N LYS A 190 12.52 -0.97 11.60
CA LYS A 190 13.83 -1.39 12.15
C LYS A 190 13.86 -2.72 12.91
N PRO A 191 12.84 -3.11 13.70
CA PRO A 191 12.89 -4.41 14.39
C PRO A 191 12.68 -5.60 13.46
N TYR A 192 12.43 -5.38 12.17
CA TYR A 192 12.28 -6.44 11.18
C TYR A 192 13.63 -7.09 10.86
N SER A 193 13.71 -8.42 11.03
CA SER A 193 14.93 -9.21 10.81
C SER A 193 15.08 -9.78 9.40
N GLY A 194 14.04 -9.66 8.55
CA GLY A 194 14.09 -10.12 7.17
C GLY A 194 14.68 -9.10 6.20
N LEU A 195 14.65 -9.40 4.91
CA LEU A 195 15.12 -8.48 3.88
C LEU A 195 14.12 -7.33 3.69
N LEU A 196 14.53 -6.10 3.98
CA LEU A 196 13.76 -4.90 3.67
C LEU A 196 14.33 -4.21 2.44
N VAL A 197 13.54 -4.11 1.38
CA VAL A 197 13.88 -3.37 0.15
C VAL A 197 12.97 -2.15 0.04
N ILE A 198 13.56 -0.97 -0.11
CA ILE A 198 12.82 0.30 -0.29
C ILE A 198 13.21 0.91 -1.63
N ASN A 199 12.27 0.94 -2.57
CA ASN A 199 12.42 1.53 -3.89
C ASN A 199 11.49 2.73 -4.02
N LYS A 200 11.99 3.92 -3.66
CA LYS A 200 11.18 5.15 -3.73
C LYS A 200 10.68 5.35 -5.16
N LEU A 201 9.41 5.75 -5.28
CA LEU A 201 8.82 6.13 -6.55
C LEU A 201 9.17 7.58 -6.88
N ASP A 202 9.70 7.78 -8.08
CA ASP A 202 9.99 9.09 -8.64
C ASP A 202 8.72 9.78 -9.18
#